data_AF-A0A960B4D8-F1
#
_entry.id   AF-A0A960B4D8-F1
#
_cell.length_a   1.000
_cell.length_b   1.000
_cell.length_c   1.000
_cell.angle_alpha   90.00
_cell.angle_beta   90.00
_cell.angle_gamma   90.00
#
_symmetry.space_group_name_H-M   'P 1'
#
loop_
_entity.id
_entity.type
_entity.pdbx_description
1 polymer ?
#
loop_
_entity_poly.entity_id
_entity_poly.type
_entity_poly.pdbx_seq_one_letter_code
_entity_poly.pdbx_strand_id
1 'polypeptide(L)'
;ATDHIGSTSVPGLPAKNCIDVMVRVERLSDLDVRPLLDAGYRERPEEWNRVESLGTQLHPKRVFAPPVGGRPVNIHVREVHRETARYALLFRDFLRANEDHRDSWGRFKVRLAQECPDLYVYGQMKATVQPLLMALAEQWASEHAWHP
;
A
#
# COMPACT_ATOMS: atom_id res chain seq x y z
N ALA A 1 10.70 6.80 9.61
CA ALA A 1 11.29 5.80 8.67
C ALA A 1 10.54 5.84 7.35
N THR A 2 11.18 5.45 6.24
CA THR A 2 10.60 5.50 4.89
C THR A 2 10.83 4.17 4.17
N ASP A 3 9.77 3.60 3.59
CA ASP A 3 9.80 2.29 2.94
C ASP A 3 9.14 2.31 1.57
N HIS A 4 9.76 1.64 0.59
CA HIS A 4 9.07 1.27 -0.64
C HIS A 4 8.12 0.11 -0.34
N ILE A 5 6.83 0.31 -0.62
CA ILE A 5 5.76 -0.65 -0.37
C ILE A 5 4.95 -0.91 -1.66
N GLY A 6 3.89 -1.71 -1.55
CA GLY A 6 2.99 -2.01 -2.66
C GLY A 6 3.65 -2.91 -3.71
N SER A 7 2.97 -3.11 -4.83
CA SER A 7 3.40 -4.14 -5.79
C SER A 7 4.71 -3.85 -6.49
N THR A 8 5.06 -2.58 -6.70
CA THR A 8 6.34 -2.21 -7.34
C THR A 8 7.55 -2.47 -6.46
N SER A 9 7.36 -2.72 -5.15
CA SER A 9 8.43 -3.10 -4.22
C SER A 9 8.76 -4.60 -4.27
N VAL A 10 7.99 -5.41 -5.00
CA VAL A 10 8.18 -6.87 -5.11
C VAL A 10 8.77 -7.19 -6.49
N PRO A 11 10.03 -7.66 -6.57
CA PRO A 11 10.64 -8.05 -7.84
C PRO A 11 9.81 -9.12 -8.56
N GLY A 12 9.59 -8.96 -9.86
CA GLY A 12 8.83 -9.90 -10.69
C GLY A 12 7.30 -9.77 -10.60
N LEU A 13 6.75 -8.97 -9.68
CA LEU A 13 5.30 -8.81 -9.54
C LEU A 13 4.73 -7.77 -10.54
N PRO A 14 3.80 -8.15 -11.44
CA PRO A 14 3.14 -7.19 -12.33
C PRO A 14 2.41 -6.11 -11.53
N ALA A 15 2.61 -4.85 -11.88
CA ALA A 15 2.05 -3.71 -11.17
C ALA A 15 1.65 -2.59 -12.12
N LYS A 16 0.69 -1.75 -11.69
CA LYS A 16 0.46 -0.46 -12.34
C LYS A 16 1.75 0.36 -12.29
N ASN A 17 1.95 1.24 -13.27
CA ASN A 17 3.13 2.09 -13.36
C ASN A 17 3.10 3.26 -12.36
N CYS A 18 2.99 2.97 -11.06
CA CYS A 18 2.91 3.93 -9.96
C CYS A 18 3.61 3.34 -8.73
N ILE A 19 4.54 4.09 -8.16
CA ILE A 19 5.29 3.69 -6.97
C ILE A 19 4.43 3.97 -5.73
N ASP A 20 4.51 3.13 -4.71
CA ASP A 20 3.91 3.41 -3.41
C ASP A 20 5.03 3.50 -2.35
N VAL A 21 5.15 4.64 -1.69
CA VAL A 21 6.10 4.86 -0.60
C VAL A 21 5.33 5.05 0.69
N MET A 22 5.78 4.46 1.78
CA MET A 22 5.23 4.67 3.11
C MET A 22 6.20 5.47 3.98
N VAL A 23 5.73 6.57 4.53
CA VAL A 23 6.42 7.35 5.56
C VAL A 23 5.73 7.04 6.90
N ARG A 24 6.52 6.54 7.86
CA ARG A 24 6.05 6.30 9.23
C ARG A 24 6.37 7.49 10.12
N VAL A 25 5.36 7.99 10.82
CA VAL A 25 5.44 9.08 11.81
C VAL A 25 4.92 8.61 13.17
N GLU A 26 5.23 9.32 14.25
CA GLU A 26 4.67 9.00 15.57
C GLU A 26 3.16 9.31 15.62
N ARG A 27 2.78 10.55 15.29
CA ARG A 27 1.39 11.00 15.27
C ARG A 27 1.09 11.77 13.99
N LEU A 28 -0.06 11.49 13.37
CA LEU A 28 -0.49 12.22 12.18
C LEU A 28 -0.85 13.68 12.48
N SER A 29 -1.30 13.97 13.70
CA SER A 29 -1.61 15.33 14.16
C SER A 29 -0.41 16.27 14.14
N ASP A 30 0.79 15.72 14.26
CA ASP A 30 2.03 16.49 14.37
C ASP A 30 2.73 16.61 13.01
N LEU A 31 2.17 16.00 11.96
CA LEU A 31 2.77 15.98 10.64
C LEU A 31 2.82 17.39 10.04
N ASP A 32 4.02 17.95 9.98
CA ASP A 32 4.31 19.11 9.14
C ASP A 32 4.37 18.69 7.67
N VAL A 33 3.37 19.15 6.90
CA VAL A 33 3.26 18.82 5.47
C VAL A 33 3.95 19.82 4.56
N ARG A 34 4.42 20.96 5.08
CA ARG A 34 5.04 22.01 4.27
C ARG A 34 6.17 21.47 3.39
N PRO A 35 7.09 20.60 3.87
CA PRO A 35 8.14 20.06 3.00
C PRO A 35 7.62 19.30 1.77
N LEU A 36 6.50 18.58 1.90
CA LEU A 36 5.87 17.89 0.77
C LEU A 36 5.21 18.88 -0.19
N LEU A 37 4.47 19.84 0.35
CA LEU A 37 3.78 20.86 -0.44
C LEU A 37 4.75 21.76 -1.21
N ASP A 38 5.83 22.20 -0.55
CA ASP A 38 6.89 23.03 -1.15
C ASP A 38 7.65 22.27 -2.26
N ALA A 39 7.77 20.95 -2.12
CA ALA A 39 8.29 20.06 -3.17
C ALA A 39 7.27 19.75 -4.29
N GLY A 40 6.07 20.32 -4.23
CA GLY A 40 5.01 20.17 -5.24
C GLY A 40 4.14 18.92 -5.08
N TYR A 41 4.32 18.13 -4.01
CA TYR A 41 3.40 17.04 -3.71
C TYR A 41 2.07 17.59 -3.21
N ARG A 42 0.99 16.88 -3.52
CA ARG A 42 -0.38 17.36 -3.27
C ARG A 42 -1.12 16.32 -2.46
N GLU A 43 -1.68 16.73 -1.34
CA GLU A 43 -2.54 15.83 -0.56
C GLU A 43 -3.77 15.44 -1.39
N ARG A 44 -4.08 14.15 -1.39
CA ARG A 44 -5.23 13.61 -2.10
C ARG A 44 -6.50 13.85 -1.26
N PRO A 45 -7.55 14.47 -1.83
CA PRO A 45 -8.70 14.91 -1.06
C PRO A 45 -9.70 13.79 -0.74
N GLU A 46 -9.63 12.65 -1.44
CA GLU A 46 -10.66 11.62 -1.37
C GLU A 46 -10.62 10.81 -0.07
N GLU A 47 -11.78 10.39 0.42
CA GLU A 47 -11.91 9.81 1.77
C GLU A 47 -11.07 8.53 1.98
N TRP A 48 -10.95 7.69 0.95
CA TRP A 48 -10.11 6.48 0.99
C TRP A 48 -8.60 6.77 1.09
N ASN A 49 -8.19 8.02 0.89
CA ASN A 49 -6.83 8.52 1.12
C ASN A 49 -6.63 9.08 2.53
N ARG A 50 -7.71 9.20 3.32
CA ARG A 50 -7.69 9.70 4.70
C ARG A 50 -7.89 8.61 5.74
N VAL A 51 -8.62 7.56 5.37
CA VAL A 51 -8.90 6.43 6.26
C VAL A 51 -8.72 5.12 5.51
N GLU A 52 -8.18 4.12 6.19
CA GLU A 52 -8.08 2.74 5.73
C GLU A 52 -8.80 1.83 6.70
N SER A 53 -9.67 0.96 6.17
CA SER A 53 -10.35 -0.05 6.98
C SER A 53 -9.51 -1.32 7.01
N LEU A 54 -9.27 -1.85 8.21
CA LEU A 54 -8.68 -3.17 8.42
C LEU A 54 -9.54 -3.91 9.45
N GLY A 55 -10.26 -4.95 9.00
CA GLY A 55 -11.29 -5.60 9.81
C GLY A 55 -12.42 -4.63 10.17
N THR A 56 -12.71 -4.48 11.45
CA THR A 56 -13.72 -3.54 11.97
C THR A 56 -13.13 -2.18 12.36
N GLN A 57 -11.82 -2.01 12.26
CA GLN A 57 -11.11 -0.80 12.69
C GLN A 57 -10.85 0.15 11.52
N LEU A 58 -10.96 1.45 11.82
CA LEU A 58 -10.61 2.53 10.91
C LEU A 58 -9.27 3.13 11.34
N HIS A 59 -8.36 3.23 10.39
CA HIS A 59 -7.00 3.75 10.61
C HIS A 59 -6.81 5.02 9.80
N PRO A 60 -6.63 6.19 10.47
CA PRO A 60 -6.28 7.42 9.79
C PRO A 60 -4.95 7.29 9.04
N LYS A 61 -4.87 7.93 7.88
CA LYS A 61 -3.67 8.07 7.07
C LYS A 61 -3.75 9.36 6.27
N ARG A 62 -2.66 9.71 5.59
CA ARG A 62 -2.66 10.77 4.57
C ARG A 62 -1.97 10.24 3.34
N VAL A 63 -2.46 10.58 2.15
CA VAL A 63 -1.82 10.16 0.89
C VAL A 63 -1.52 11.38 0.04
N PHE A 64 -0.29 11.50 -0.45
CA PHE A 64 0.13 12.57 -1.33
C PHE A 64 0.39 12.04 -2.75
N ALA A 65 -0.14 12.77 -3.72
CA ALA A 65 0.13 12.63 -5.14
C ALA A 65 1.42 13.41 -5.51
N PRO A 66 2.08 13.05 -6.62
CA PRO A 66 3.30 13.73 -7.04
C PRO A 66 3.00 15.14 -7.59
N PRO A 67 4.06 15.94 -7.82
CA PRO A 67 3.98 17.11 -8.68
C PRO A 67 3.30 16.79 -10.02
N VAL A 68 2.59 17.77 -10.56
CA VAL A 68 1.95 17.63 -11.89
C VAL A 68 3.02 17.35 -12.94
N GLY A 69 2.84 16.30 -13.74
CA GLY A 69 3.83 15.83 -14.71
C GLY A 69 4.99 15.01 -14.13
N GLY A 70 5.05 14.86 -12.80
CA GLY A 70 6.06 14.04 -12.13
C GLY A 70 5.84 12.53 -12.29
N ARG A 71 6.84 11.74 -11.88
CA ARG A 71 6.74 10.28 -11.79
C ARG A 71 5.51 9.89 -10.95
N PRO A 72 4.61 9.02 -11.44
CA PRO A 72 3.51 8.53 -10.63
C PRO A 72 4.01 7.84 -9.35
N VAL A 73 3.69 8.44 -8.21
CA VAL A 73 3.97 7.90 -6.88
C VAL A 73 2.83 8.25 -5.92
N ASN A 74 2.48 7.37 -5.00
CA ASN A 74 1.68 7.70 -3.83
C ASN A 74 2.57 7.67 -2.60
N ILE A 75 2.60 8.76 -1.85
CA ILE A 75 3.25 8.80 -0.54
C ILE A 75 2.17 8.60 0.52
N HIS A 76 2.17 7.42 1.14
CA HIS A 76 1.29 7.07 2.25
C HIS A 76 1.97 7.47 3.57
N VAL A 77 1.35 8.34 4.34
CA VAL A 77 1.81 8.68 5.70
C VAL A 77 0.93 7.95 6.71
N ARG A 78 1.55 7.15 7.57
CA ARG A 78 0.89 6.32 8.58
C ARG A 78 1.60 6.46 9.92
N GLU A 79 0.87 6.30 11.02
CA GLU A 79 1.49 6.24 12.35
C GLU A 79 2.23 4.91 12.52
N VAL A 80 3.41 4.95 13.14
CA VAL A 80 4.33 3.80 13.25
C VAL A 80 3.72 2.64 14.04
N HIS A 81 2.85 2.94 15.01
CA HIS A 81 2.20 1.95 15.88
C HIS A 81 0.95 1.29 15.27
N ARG A 82 0.52 1.72 14.08
CA ARG A 82 -0.74 1.25 13.49
C ARG A 82 -0.54 -0.04 12.71
N GLU A 83 -1.52 -0.91 12.80
CA GLU A 83 -1.57 -2.18 12.08
C GLU A 83 -1.39 -1.99 10.57
N THR A 84 -1.92 -0.92 10.00
CA THR A 84 -1.78 -0.62 8.56
C THR A 84 -0.34 -0.38 8.13
N ALA A 85 0.54 0.13 9.01
CA ALA A 85 1.96 0.29 8.70
C ALA A 85 2.64 -1.08 8.57
N ARG A 86 2.43 -1.95 9.57
CA ARG A 86 2.89 -3.35 9.56
C ARG A 86 2.33 -4.12 8.37
N TYR A 87 1.03 -3.98 8.10
CA TYR A 87 0.31 -4.67 7.03
C TYR A 87 0.93 -4.45 5.64
N ALA A 88 1.36 -3.22 5.33
CA ALA A 88 2.02 -2.93 4.05
C ALA A 88 3.44 -3.51 3.94
N LEU A 89 4.19 -3.56 5.03
CA LEU A 89 5.51 -4.20 5.07
C LEU A 89 5.38 -5.71 4.93
N LEU A 90 4.45 -6.31 5.67
CA LEU A 90 4.16 -7.73 5.59
C LEU A 90 3.75 -8.15 4.19
N PHE A 91 2.83 -7.41 3.54
CA PHE A 91 2.44 -7.67 2.16
C PHE A 91 3.66 -7.73 1.22
N ARG A 92 4.59 -6.77 1.35
CA ARG A 92 5.81 -6.72 0.53
C ARG A 92 6.70 -7.91 0.83
N ASP A 93 7.02 -8.14 2.09
CA ASP A 93 8.04 -9.11 2.48
C ASP A 93 7.56 -10.55 2.28
N PHE A 94 6.29 -10.82 2.55
CA PHE A 94 5.66 -12.10 2.23
C PHE A 94 5.76 -12.44 0.74
N LEU A 95 5.39 -11.50 -0.14
CA LEU A 95 5.45 -11.74 -1.59
C LEU A 95 6.88 -11.76 -2.16
N ARG A 96 7.86 -11.17 -1.46
CA ARG A 96 9.28 -11.33 -1.80
C ARG A 96 9.80 -12.72 -1.43
N ALA A 97 9.32 -13.27 -0.32
CA ALA A 97 9.74 -14.58 0.17
C ALA A 97 8.99 -15.76 -0.49
N ASN A 98 7.84 -15.51 -1.12
CA ASN A 98 6.95 -16.57 -1.63
C ASN A 98 6.58 -16.36 -3.11
N GLU A 99 7.36 -16.98 -4.00
CA GLU A 99 7.22 -16.80 -5.46
C GLU A 99 5.87 -17.30 -6.01
N ASP A 100 5.37 -18.43 -5.53
CA ASP A 100 4.08 -18.97 -5.97
C ASP A 100 2.91 -18.03 -5.63
N HIS A 101 2.95 -17.43 -4.44
CA HIS A 101 1.96 -16.44 -4.01
C HIS A 101 2.10 -15.12 -4.78
N ARG A 102 3.34 -14.67 -5.04
CA ARG A 102 3.64 -13.52 -5.90
C ARG A 102 3.03 -13.71 -7.29
N ASP A 103 3.29 -14.84 -7.92
CA ASP A 103 2.88 -15.10 -9.30
C ASP A 103 1.36 -15.28 -9.39
N SER A 104 0.75 -15.94 -8.40
CA SER A 104 -0.71 -16.07 -8.31
C SER A 104 -1.40 -14.71 -8.13
N TRP A 105 -0.89 -13.87 -7.22
CA TRP A 105 -1.39 -12.50 -7.05
C TRP A 105 -1.17 -11.63 -8.29
N GLY A 106 -0.04 -11.81 -8.97
CA GLY A 106 0.27 -11.17 -10.24
C GLY A 106 -0.76 -11.52 -11.33
N ARG A 107 -1.00 -12.81 -11.57
CA ARG A 107 -1.99 -13.29 -12.54
C ARG A 107 -3.41 -12.79 -12.23
N PHE A 108 -3.80 -12.81 -10.96
CA PHE A 108 -5.09 -12.26 -10.53
C PHE A 108 -5.23 -10.79 -10.90
N LYS A 109 -4.24 -9.96 -10.58
CA LYS A 109 -4.27 -8.52 -10.90
C LYS A 109 -4.28 -8.24 -12.40
N VAL A 110 -3.56 -9.03 -13.19
CA VAL A 110 -3.54 -8.88 -14.65
C VAL A 110 -4.92 -9.19 -15.23
N ARG A 111 -5.55 -10.31 -14.83
CA ARG A 111 -6.91 -10.65 -15.25
C ARG A 111 -7.91 -9.59 -14.80
N LEU A 112 -7.83 -9.14 -13.55
CA LEU A 112 -8.72 -8.11 -13.03
C LEU A 112 -8.60 -6.79 -13.81
N ALA A 113 -7.39 -6.40 -14.22
CA ALA A 113 -7.19 -5.20 -15.02
C ALA A 113 -7.77 -5.30 -16.44
N GLN A 114 -7.90 -6.52 -16.99
CA GLN A 114 -8.55 -6.76 -18.28
C GLN A 114 -10.07 -6.63 -18.19
N GLU A 115 -10.66 -7.12 -17.08
CA GLU A 115 -12.12 -7.09 -16.86
C GLU A 115 -12.61 -5.76 -16.27
N CYS A 116 -11.75 -5.02 -15.56
CA CYS A 116 -12.08 -3.76 -14.88
C CYS A 116 -11.14 -2.64 -15.35
N PRO A 117 -11.43 -1.98 -16.49
CA PRO A 117 -10.61 -0.89 -17.00
C PRO A 117 -10.69 0.38 -16.13
N ASP A 118 -11.77 0.56 -15.38
CA ASP A 118 -11.90 1.65 -14.42
C ASP A 118 -11.03 1.40 -13.17
N LEU A 119 -10.15 2.36 -12.86
CA LEU A 119 -9.15 2.21 -11.80
C LEU A 119 -9.78 2.17 -10.40
N TYR A 120 -10.91 2.84 -10.20
CA TYR A 120 -11.61 2.84 -8.93
C TYR A 120 -12.27 1.48 -8.70
N VAL A 121 -13.02 0.96 -9.68
CA VAL A 121 -13.64 -0.36 -9.64
C VAL A 121 -12.58 -1.45 -9.47
N TYR A 122 -11.48 -1.39 -10.23
CA TYR A 122 -10.32 -2.27 -10.06
C TYR A 122 -9.80 -2.25 -8.62
N GLY A 123 -9.66 -1.05 -8.03
CA GLY A 123 -9.20 -0.88 -6.65
C GLY A 123 -10.12 -1.55 -5.64
N GLN A 124 -11.43 -1.34 -5.77
CA GLN A 124 -12.45 -1.93 -4.89
C GLN A 124 -12.47 -3.46 -5.01
N MET A 125 -12.50 -4.00 -6.24
CA MET A 125 -12.51 -5.44 -6.47
C MET A 125 -11.22 -6.13 -5.98
N LYS A 126 -10.07 -5.48 -6.15
CA LYS A 126 -8.82 -6.01 -5.60
C LYS A 126 -8.84 -6.02 -4.07
N ALA A 127 -9.43 -5.00 -3.45
CA ALA A 127 -9.49 -4.86 -2.00
C ALA A 127 -10.34 -5.96 -1.32
N THR A 128 -11.31 -6.57 -2.01
CA THR A 128 -12.10 -7.69 -1.45
C THR A 128 -11.29 -8.99 -1.35
N VAL A 129 -10.31 -9.20 -2.22
CA VAL A 129 -9.47 -10.42 -2.26
C VAL A 129 -8.21 -10.27 -1.40
N GLN A 130 -7.70 -9.06 -1.25
CA GLN A 130 -6.47 -8.79 -0.51
C GLN A 130 -6.44 -9.36 0.92
N PRO A 131 -7.54 -9.36 1.72
CA PRO A 131 -7.56 -10.00 3.03
C PRO A 131 -7.20 -11.50 3.02
N LEU A 132 -7.59 -12.24 1.98
CA LEU A 132 -7.27 -13.66 1.84
C LEU A 132 -5.76 -13.88 1.66
N LEU A 133 -5.13 -13.07 0.82
CA LEU A 133 -3.67 -13.09 0.66
C LEU A 133 -2.97 -12.73 1.96
N MET A 134 -3.52 -11.76 2.70
CA MET A 134 -2.92 -11.31 3.94
C MET A 134 -3.10 -12.31 5.07
N ALA A 135 -4.15 -13.12 5.10
CA ALA A 135 -4.26 -14.24 6.02
C ALA A 135 -3.10 -15.25 5.83
N LEU A 136 -2.71 -15.53 4.58
CA LEU A 136 -1.54 -16.37 4.27
C LEU A 136 -0.24 -15.69 4.71
N ALA A 137 -0.13 -14.38 4.49
CA ALA A 137 1.01 -13.60 4.94
C ALA A 137 1.17 -13.59 6.47
N GLU A 138 0.06 -13.50 7.22
CA GLU A 138 0.05 -13.58 8.67
C GLU A 138 0.53 -14.94 9.19
N GLN A 139 0.09 -16.03 8.54
CA GLN A 139 0.58 -17.37 8.87
C GLN A 139 2.10 -17.47 8.63
N TRP A 140 2.57 -17.03 7.47
CA TRP A 140 3.99 -17.00 7.14
C TRP A 140 4.79 -16.17 8.16
N ALA A 141 4.27 -15.01 8.57
CA ALA A 141 4.93 -14.16 9.55
C ALA A 141 5.10 -14.85 10.91
N SER A 142 4.07 -15.57 11.36
CA SER A 142 4.12 -16.36 12.60
C SER A 142 5.17 -17.47 12.53
N GLU A 143 5.17 -18.25 11.45
CA GLU A 143 6.09 -19.38 11.24
C GLU A 143 7.56 -18.95 11.17
N HIS A 144 7.82 -17.72 10.71
CA HIS A 144 9.16 -17.19 10.50
C HIS A 144 9.59 -16.15 11.54
N ALA A 145 8.79 -15.94 12.60
CA ALA A 145 9.00 -14.89 13.60
C ALA A 145 9.30 -13.52 12.95
N TRP A 146 8.58 -13.19 11.88
CA TRP A 146 8.80 -11.98 11.12
C TRP A 146 8.39 -10.75 11.92
N HIS A 147 9.23 -9.72 11.86
CA HIS A 147 8.97 -8.40 12.43
C HIS A 147 9.33 -7.30 11.41
N PRO A 148 8.66 -6.13 11.43
CA PRO A 148 8.84 -5.07 10.43
C PRO A 148 10.07 -4.18 10.65
#